data_AF-A0AAD4MDF4-F1
#
_entry.id   AF-A0AAD4MDF4-F1
#
_cell.length_a   1.000
_cell.length_b   1.000
_cell.length_c   1.000
_cell.angle_alpha   90.00
_cell.angle_beta   90.00
_cell.angle_gamma   90.00
#
_symmetry.space_group_name_H-M   'P 1'
#
loop_
_entity.id
_entity.type
_entity.pdbx_description
1 polymer ?
#
loop_
_entity_poly.entity_id
_entity_poly.type
_entity_poly.pdbx_seq_one_letter_code
_entity_poly.pdbx_strand_id
1 'polypeptide(L)'
;MPITLESLPVELVIAILEELDLASLIVVSYLSRRLHSIASDRSLNPWRAPILRNLHSEVYEDCLKHLSVRTTVPRQNWIEILSMAQPRFLLFEATLPNMKEADWREGFQRRFLPGWQKWKRDLSWNGTFKKLLYRYIVLNKNGSANELEASSRNYNPLSIFNDLKLQSNLAHLETHIRLVVQLTDVRILALGVLNNPRGAFTINKNARAFLHPPGIEMYSDQVSSGGSPGTASSKSKSGYSYERLTHPLPAPSHAAYPFYTPGGGDKRWLTVGTLEEEGQQWVGGLMLTAQITSSQTSMPWGDGPFLQDLDLVVGFGRSQYASFTFADLDCIAPWMKELVTKRIFGPGL
;
A
#
# COMPACT_ATOMS: atom_id res chain seq x y z
N MET A 1 10.68 -7.30 -58.74
CA MET A 1 10.77 -8.34 -57.69
C MET A 1 9.94 -7.88 -56.51
N PRO A 2 9.17 -8.75 -55.84
CA PRO A 2 8.40 -8.36 -54.66
C PRO A 2 9.36 -7.99 -53.51
N ILE A 3 9.16 -6.81 -52.93
CA ILE A 3 9.90 -6.38 -51.74
C ILE A 3 9.36 -7.20 -50.57
N THR A 4 10.22 -8.01 -49.95
CA THR A 4 9.87 -8.82 -48.78
C THR A 4 10.35 -8.11 -47.51
N LEU A 5 9.73 -8.39 -46.37
CA LEU A 5 10.18 -7.88 -45.06
C LEU A 5 11.67 -8.20 -44.83
N GLU A 6 12.13 -9.36 -45.31
CA GLU A 6 13.52 -9.79 -45.21
C GLU A 6 14.51 -8.98 -46.06
N SER A 7 14.03 -8.14 -46.99
CA SER A 7 14.88 -7.23 -47.76
C SER A 7 14.99 -5.83 -47.16
N LEU A 8 14.21 -5.51 -46.12
CA LEU A 8 14.27 -4.19 -45.47
C LEU A 8 15.53 -4.04 -44.60
N PRO A 9 16.09 -2.81 -44.49
CA PRO A 9 17.08 -2.46 -43.47
C PRO A 9 16.60 -2.80 -42.06
N VAL A 10 17.55 -3.12 -41.18
CA VAL A 10 17.24 -3.59 -39.82
C VAL A 10 16.49 -2.53 -39.00
N GLU A 11 16.79 -1.26 -39.23
CA GLU A 11 16.19 -0.10 -38.58
C GLU A 11 14.69 -0.01 -38.88
N LEU A 12 14.30 -0.24 -40.14
CA LEU A 12 12.89 -0.25 -40.54
C LEU A 12 12.15 -1.47 -39.98
N VAL A 13 12.83 -2.63 -39.92
CA VAL A 13 12.24 -3.82 -39.29
C VAL A 13 11.99 -3.56 -37.81
N ILE A 14 12.92 -2.94 -37.08
CA ILE A 14 12.74 -2.58 -35.66
C ILE A 14 11.55 -1.65 -35.48
N ALA A 15 11.48 -0.57 -36.27
CA ALA A 15 10.36 0.38 -36.20
C ALA A 15 9.01 -0.32 -36.41
N ILE A 16 8.93 -1.28 -37.34
CA ILE A 16 7.71 -2.09 -37.55
C ILE A 16 7.44 -2.97 -36.32
N LEU A 17 8.46 -3.63 -35.77
CA LEU A 17 8.32 -4.51 -34.60
C LEU A 17 7.91 -3.75 -33.33
N GLU A 18 8.37 -2.51 -33.16
CA GLU A 18 8.03 -1.64 -32.03
C GLU A 18 6.57 -1.20 -32.03
N GLU A 19 5.89 -1.23 -33.18
CA GLU A 19 4.45 -0.90 -33.30
C GLU A 19 3.54 -2.09 -32.95
N LEU A 20 4.09 -3.30 -32.82
CA LEU A 20 3.30 -4.49 -32.47
C LEU A 20 2.91 -4.51 -30.98
N ASP A 21 1.79 -5.14 -30.66
CA ASP A 21 1.47 -5.56 -29.30
C ASP A 21 2.40 -6.68 -28.83
N LEU A 22 2.50 -6.92 -27.51
CA LEU A 22 3.46 -7.88 -26.98
C LEU A 22 3.17 -9.30 -27.48
N ALA A 23 1.90 -9.70 -27.56
CA ALA A 23 1.54 -11.01 -28.07
C ALA A 23 2.00 -11.23 -29.52
N SER A 24 1.74 -10.29 -30.42
CA SER A 24 2.19 -10.40 -31.81
C SER A 24 3.72 -10.34 -31.92
N LEU A 25 4.39 -9.46 -31.17
CA LEU A 25 5.85 -9.38 -31.18
C LEU A 25 6.50 -10.70 -30.74
N ILE A 26 5.92 -11.38 -29.74
CA ILE A 26 6.36 -12.72 -29.34
C ILE A 26 6.26 -13.68 -30.52
N VAL A 27 5.12 -13.76 -31.20
CA VAL A 27 4.94 -14.66 -32.34
C VAL A 27 5.95 -14.34 -33.45
N VAL A 28 6.04 -13.07 -33.86
CA VAL A 28 6.92 -12.61 -34.94
C VAL A 28 8.39 -12.89 -34.64
N SER A 29 8.82 -12.79 -33.37
CA SER A 29 10.19 -13.09 -32.96
C SER A 29 10.61 -14.56 -33.18
N TYR A 30 9.66 -15.46 -33.42
CA TYR A 30 9.91 -16.89 -33.70
C TYR A 30 9.64 -17.30 -35.15
N LEU A 31 9.17 -16.39 -36.03
CA LEU A 31 8.83 -16.75 -37.42
C LEU A 31 10.06 -16.96 -38.31
N SER A 32 11.18 -16.27 -38.05
CA SER A 32 12.42 -16.45 -38.81
C SER A 32 13.66 -16.22 -37.96
N ARG A 33 14.80 -16.79 -38.39
CA ARG A 33 16.09 -16.61 -37.72
C ARG A 33 16.53 -15.14 -37.68
N ARG A 34 16.23 -14.37 -38.74
CA ARG A 34 16.55 -12.95 -38.81
C ARG A 34 15.75 -12.16 -37.78
N LEU A 35 14.43 -12.36 -37.72
CA LEU A 35 13.56 -11.69 -36.75
C LEU A 35 13.91 -12.07 -35.32
N HIS A 36 14.23 -13.35 -35.07
CA HIS A 36 14.72 -13.81 -33.78
C HIS A 36 16.00 -13.08 -33.37
N SER A 37 16.98 -12.99 -34.26
CA SER A 37 18.24 -12.29 -34.01
C SER A 37 18.01 -10.82 -33.68
N ILE A 38 17.18 -10.13 -34.47
CA ILE A 38 16.83 -8.72 -34.25
C ILE A 38 16.13 -8.52 -32.91
N ALA A 39 15.12 -9.34 -32.60
CA ALA A 39 14.37 -9.23 -31.35
C ALA A 39 15.22 -9.55 -30.12
N SER A 40 16.16 -10.49 -30.23
CA SER A 40 17.06 -10.86 -29.12
C SER A 40 18.23 -9.89 -28.90
N ASP A 41 18.49 -8.99 -29.85
CA ASP A 41 19.58 -8.04 -29.78
C ASP A 41 19.29 -6.94 -28.74
N ARG A 42 20.22 -6.76 -27.80
CA ARG A 42 20.10 -5.79 -26.71
C ARG A 42 20.23 -4.34 -27.19
N SER A 43 20.93 -4.11 -28.29
CA SER A 43 21.16 -2.78 -28.84
C SER A 43 19.96 -2.26 -29.64
N LEU A 44 19.27 -3.18 -30.33
CA LEU A 44 18.12 -2.87 -31.18
C LEU A 44 16.81 -2.84 -30.36
N ASN A 45 16.67 -3.80 -29.44
CA ASN A 45 15.63 -3.88 -28.42
C ASN A 45 14.20 -3.43 -28.83
N PRO A 46 13.58 -4.07 -29.83
CA PRO A 46 12.23 -3.72 -30.29
C PRO A 46 11.13 -3.95 -29.24
N TRP A 47 11.47 -4.59 -28.12
CA TRP A 47 10.55 -4.85 -27.02
C TRP A 47 10.24 -3.61 -26.18
N ARG A 48 11.11 -2.60 -26.19
CA ARG A 48 11.04 -1.46 -25.27
C ARG A 48 9.70 -0.72 -25.40
N ALA A 49 9.35 -0.30 -26.62
CA ALA A 49 8.12 0.48 -26.85
C ALA A 49 6.84 -0.31 -26.52
N PRO A 50 6.64 -1.56 -26.96
CA PRO A 50 5.50 -2.38 -26.56
C PRO A 50 5.40 -2.58 -25.04
N ILE A 51 6.51 -2.87 -24.36
CA ILE A 51 6.54 -3.02 -22.89
C ILE A 51 6.10 -1.72 -22.23
N LEU A 52 6.65 -0.57 -22.65
CA LEU A 52 6.27 0.72 -22.07
C LEU A 52 4.79 1.04 -22.31
N ARG A 53 4.24 0.80 -23.52
CA ARG A 53 2.80 0.97 -23.77
C ARG A 53 1.97 0.13 -22.81
N ASN A 54 2.37 -1.12 -22.61
CA ASN A 54 1.68 -2.03 -21.69
C ASN A 54 1.73 -1.52 -20.24
N LEU A 55 2.92 -1.10 -19.78
CA LEU A 55 3.14 -0.57 -18.43
C LEU A 55 2.35 0.71 -18.14
N HIS A 56 2.17 1.60 -19.13
CA HIS A 56 1.37 2.82 -19.00
C HIS A 56 -0.14 2.58 -19.06
N SER A 57 -0.59 1.47 -19.66
CA SER A 57 -2.02 1.17 -19.79
C SER A 57 -2.69 0.69 -18.49
N GLU A 58 -1.90 0.31 -17.48
CA GLU A 58 -2.31 -0.32 -16.22
C GLU A 58 -3.02 -1.68 -16.35
N VAL A 59 -3.57 -2.01 -17.52
CA VAL A 59 -4.15 -3.31 -17.86
C VAL A 59 -3.14 -4.11 -18.66
N TYR A 60 -2.34 -4.91 -17.95
CA TYR A 60 -1.24 -5.62 -18.59
C TYR A 60 -1.71 -6.78 -19.47
N GLU A 61 -1.04 -6.95 -20.62
CA GLU A 61 -1.26 -8.15 -21.45
C GLU A 61 -0.82 -9.39 -20.69
N ASP A 62 -1.58 -10.50 -20.80
CA ASP A 62 -1.28 -11.74 -20.09
C ASP A 62 0.12 -12.29 -20.39
N CYS A 63 0.63 -12.04 -21.61
CA CYS A 63 1.96 -12.47 -22.02
C CYS A 63 3.08 -11.77 -21.23
N LEU A 64 2.84 -10.58 -20.67
CA LEU A 64 3.82 -9.84 -19.87
C LEU A 64 4.20 -10.61 -18.59
N LYS A 65 3.24 -11.37 -18.01
CA LYS A 65 3.44 -12.18 -16.78
C LYS A 65 4.60 -13.16 -16.91
N HIS A 66 4.79 -13.75 -18.09
CA HIS A 66 5.79 -14.79 -18.35
C HIS A 66 6.89 -14.36 -19.34
N LEU A 67 7.02 -13.06 -19.59
CA LEU A 67 7.97 -12.52 -20.56
C LEU A 67 9.43 -12.88 -20.20
N SER A 68 9.73 -13.11 -18.93
CA SER A 68 11.05 -13.54 -18.44
C SER A 68 11.41 -14.97 -18.82
N VAL A 69 10.46 -15.82 -19.17
CA VAL A 69 10.78 -17.20 -19.57
C VAL A 69 11.31 -17.23 -21.01
N ARG A 70 11.02 -16.19 -21.80
CA ARG A 70 11.43 -16.08 -23.21
C ARG A 70 12.89 -15.68 -23.33
N THR A 71 13.65 -16.47 -24.08
CA THR A 71 15.06 -16.17 -24.41
C THR A 71 15.21 -15.04 -25.42
N THR A 72 14.17 -14.78 -26.21
CA THR A 72 14.11 -13.69 -27.20
C THR A 72 14.04 -12.31 -26.57
N VAL A 73 13.70 -12.21 -25.28
CA VAL A 73 13.50 -10.92 -24.61
C VAL A 73 14.76 -10.56 -23.83
N PRO A 74 15.44 -9.45 -24.18
CA PRO A 74 16.58 -8.96 -23.42
C PRO A 74 16.24 -8.74 -21.94
N ARG A 75 17.12 -9.21 -21.04
CA ARG A 75 16.97 -9.02 -19.59
C ARG A 75 16.98 -7.55 -19.16
N GLN A 76 17.60 -6.66 -19.94
CA GLN A 76 17.62 -5.21 -19.70
C GLN A 76 16.20 -4.63 -19.59
N ASN A 77 15.24 -5.15 -20.36
CA ASN A 77 13.85 -4.67 -20.33
C ASN A 77 13.18 -4.82 -18.96
N TRP A 78 13.66 -5.78 -18.17
CA TRP A 78 13.13 -5.99 -16.82
C TRP A 78 13.55 -4.89 -15.85
N ILE A 79 14.57 -4.08 -16.13
CA ILE A 79 14.87 -2.89 -15.32
C ILE A 79 13.70 -1.92 -15.37
N GLU A 80 13.08 -1.74 -16.54
CA GLU A 80 11.94 -0.83 -16.73
C GLU A 80 10.66 -1.39 -16.11
N ILE A 81 10.41 -2.69 -16.34
CA ILE A 81 9.29 -3.39 -15.71
C ILE A 81 9.42 -3.31 -14.18
N LEU A 82 10.60 -3.60 -13.61
CA LEU A 82 10.82 -3.47 -12.16
C LEU A 82 10.61 -2.03 -11.68
N SER A 83 10.95 -1.04 -12.49
CA SER A 83 10.85 0.37 -12.11
C SER A 83 9.41 0.89 -12.12
N MET A 84 8.62 0.50 -13.14
CA MET A 84 7.32 1.11 -13.43
C MET A 84 6.12 0.21 -13.14
N ALA A 85 6.29 -1.12 -13.20
CA ALA A 85 5.14 -2.00 -13.06
C ALA A 85 4.51 -1.93 -11.67
N GLN A 86 3.21 -2.18 -11.60
CA GLN A 86 2.47 -2.21 -10.35
C GLN A 86 3.11 -3.21 -9.36
N PRO A 87 3.21 -2.86 -8.06
CA PRO A 87 3.73 -3.77 -7.04
C PRO A 87 3.05 -5.13 -7.07
N ARG A 88 1.72 -5.14 -7.21
CA ARG A 88 0.91 -6.37 -7.31
C ARG A 88 1.42 -7.29 -8.41
N PHE A 89 1.57 -6.75 -9.62
CA PHE A 89 2.05 -7.50 -10.76
C PHE A 89 3.42 -8.12 -10.47
N LEU A 90 4.38 -7.32 -10.01
CA LEU A 90 5.74 -7.80 -9.71
C LEU A 90 5.81 -8.87 -8.63
N LEU A 91 4.90 -8.82 -7.65
CA LEU A 91 4.90 -9.70 -6.49
C LEU A 91 4.16 -11.01 -6.73
N PHE A 92 3.05 -10.96 -7.46
CA PHE A 92 2.07 -12.06 -7.48
C PHE A 92 1.82 -12.63 -8.87
N GLU A 93 2.05 -11.87 -9.92
CA GLU A 93 1.66 -12.27 -11.28
C GLU A 93 2.88 -12.51 -12.19
N ALA A 94 3.89 -11.67 -12.07
CA ALA A 94 5.09 -11.70 -12.88
C ALA A 94 6.05 -12.81 -12.45
N THR A 95 6.48 -13.60 -13.41
CA THR A 95 7.67 -14.44 -13.27
C THR A 95 8.89 -13.54 -13.39
N LEU A 96 9.63 -13.29 -12.30
CA LEU A 96 10.81 -12.42 -12.36
C LEU A 96 12.04 -13.20 -12.89
N PRO A 97 12.82 -12.64 -13.83
CA PRO A 97 14.01 -13.31 -14.36
C PRO A 97 15.15 -13.37 -13.33
N ASN A 98 16.08 -14.28 -13.56
CA ASN A 98 17.38 -14.23 -12.89
C ASN A 98 18.25 -13.15 -13.56
N MET A 99 18.31 -11.97 -12.93
CA MET A 99 19.11 -10.81 -13.38
C MET A 99 20.37 -10.66 -12.55
N LYS A 100 21.34 -9.91 -13.09
CA LYS A 100 22.56 -9.58 -12.36
C LYS A 100 22.23 -8.63 -11.21
N GLU A 101 23.07 -8.68 -10.18
CA GLU A 101 22.95 -7.82 -9.00
C GLU A 101 23.02 -6.31 -9.33
N ALA A 102 23.73 -5.94 -10.41
CA ALA A 102 23.77 -4.57 -10.93
C ALA A 102 22.43 -4.13 -11.53
N ASP A 103 21.77 -5.00 -12.29
CA ASP A 103 20.49 -4.69 -12.93
C ASP A 103 19.37 -4.58 -11.87
N TRP A 104 19.39 -5.44 -10.85
CA TRP A 104 18.49 -5.32 -9.70
C TRP A 104 18.71 -4.01 -8.93
N ARG A 105 19.97 -3.59 -8.76
CA ARG A 105 20.30 -2.30 -8.16
C ARG A 105 19.76 -1.15 -8.99
N GLU A 106 19.92 -1.19 -10.30
CA GLU A 106 19.43 -0.14 -11.19
C GLU A 106 17.91 -0.04 -11.13
N GLY A 107 17.19 -1.17 -11.26
CA GLY A 107 15.74 -1.19 -11.11
C GLY A 107 15.29 -0.72 -9.72
N PHE A 108 16.04 -1.04 -8.68
CA PHE A 108 15.81 -0.55 -7.32
C PHE A 108 15.97 0.98 -7.24
N GLN A 109 17.06 1.53 -7.75
CA GLN A 109 17.38 2.96 -7.70
C GLN A 109 16.42 3.81 -8.51
N ARG A 110 15.87 3.27 -9.59
CA ARG A 110 14.85 3.93 -10.40
C ARG A 110 13.48 3.94 -9.72
N ARG A 111 13.16 2.89 -8.95
CA ARG A 111 11.86 2.76 -8.26
C ARG A 111 11.82 3.47 -6.91
N PHE A 112 12.89 3.35 -6.13
CA PHE A 112 12.91 3.73 -4.72
C PHE A 112 13.89 4.88 -4.46
N LEU A 113 13.60 5.67 -3.42
CA LEU A 113 14.42 6.82 -3.06
C LEU A 113 15.87 6.40 -2.68
N PRO A 114 16.90 7.23 -2.97
CA PRO A 114 18.29 6.91 -2.63
C PRO A 114 18.52 6.57 -1.14
N GLY A 115 17.77 7.22 -0.24
CA GLY A 115 17.80 6.94 1.19
C GLY A 115 17.35 5.52 1.58
N TRP A 116 16.79 4.75 0.63
CA TRP A 116 16.34 3.38 0.83
C TRP A 116 17.45 2.36 0.50
N GLN A 117 18.58 2.79 -0.07
CA GLN A 117 19.72 1.91 -0.33
C GLN A 117 20.38 1.42 0.96
N LYS A 118 20.31 2.20 2.04
CA LYS A 118 20.86 1.82 3.37
C LYS A 118 20.23 0.55 3.94
N TRP A 119 19.11 0.11 3.39
CA TRP A 119 18.38 -1.08 3.83
C TRP A 119 18.88 -2.37 3.18
N LYS A 120 19.83 -2.27 2.23
CA LYS A 120 20.43 -3.44 1.61
C LYS A 120 21.11 -4.39 2.61
N ARG A 121 21.59 -3.89 3.77
CA ARG A 121 22.29 -4.68 4.81
C ARG A 121 23.10 -5.83 4.18
N ASP A 122 22.75 -7.08 4.49
CA ASP A 122 23.43 -8.31 4.04
C ASP A 122 22.68 -9.05 2.91
N LEU A 123 21.64 -8.45 2.34
CA LEU A 123 20.78 -9.10 1.34
C LEU A 123 21.22 -8.75 -0.08
N SER A 124 20.85 -9.62 -1.03
CA SER A 124 20.90 -9.27 -2.45
C SER A 124 19.92 -8.14 -2.75
N TRP A 125 20.17 -7.39 -3.82
CA TRP A 125 19.26 -6.34 -4.30
C TRP A 125 17.89 -6.92 -4.65
N ASN A 126 17.82 -8.15 -5.19
CA ASN A 126 16.55 -8.86 -5.39
C ASN A 126 15.79 -9.08 -4.08
N GLY A 127 16.47 -9.60 -3.05
CA GLY A 127 15.88 -9.80 -1.73
C GLY A 127 15.42 -8.49 -1.09
N THR A 128 16.25 -7.45 -1.20
CA THR A 128 15.96 -6.10 -0.71
C THR A 128 14.76 -5.48 -1.43
N PHE A 129 14.73 -5.57 -2.76
CA PHE A 129 13.63 -5.10 -3.60
C PHE A 129 12.30 -5.75 -3.18
N LYS A 130 12.29 -7.08 -3.02
CA LYS A 130 11.09 -7.81 -2.60
C LYS A 130 10.67 -7.52 -1.16
N LYS A 131 11.62 -7.35 -0.25
CA LYS A 131 11.32 -7.03 1.17
C LYS A 131 10.78 -5.63 1.35
N LEU A 132 11.31 -4.65 0.61
CA LEU A 132 10.85 -3.27 0.66
C LEU A 132 9.43 -3.07 0.15
N LEU A 133 8.85 -4.09 -0.49
CA LEU A 133 7.45 -4.09 -0.87
C LEU A 133 6.49 -4.44 0.28
N TYR A 134 6.99 -4.85 1.48
CA TYR A 134 6.16 -5.23 2.63
C TYR A 134 6.63 -4.58 3.93
N ARG A 135 6.01 -3.46 4.27
CA ARG A 135 6.19 -2.72 5.54
C ARG A 135 4.85 -2.39 6.15
N TYR A 136 4.85 -2.23 7.46
CA TYR A 136 3.67 -1.86 8.23
C TYR A 136 4.08 -0.98 9.40
N ILE A 137 3.13 -0.23 9.96
CA ILE A 137 3.38 0.61 11.13
C ILE A 137 2.67 0.01 12.34
N VAL A 138 3.27 0.13 13.53
CA VAL A 138 2.59 -0.11 14.80
C VAL A 138 2.61 1.18 15.61
N LEU A 139 1.43 1.72 15.92
CA LEU A 139 1.27 2.83 16.84
C LEU A 139 1.22 2.28 18.27
N ASN A 140 2.21 2.63 19.09
CA ASN A 140 2.31 2.15 20.46
C ASN A 140 1.56 3.07 21.43
N LYS A 141 1.07 2.49 22.53
CA LYS A 141 0.41 3.24 23.62
C LYS A 141 1.31 4.25 24.33
N ASN A 142 2.63 4.08 24.25
CA ASN A 142 3.62 4.97 24.91
C ASN A 142 3.90 6.26 24.13
N GLY A 143 3.17 6.52 23.04
CA GLY A 143 3.39 7.69 22.18
C GLY A 143 4.34 7.44 21.01
N SER A 144 5.08 6.33 21.01
CA SER A 144 5.95 5.98 19.87
C SER A 144 5.18 5.30 18.74
N ALA A 145 5.80 5.28 17.57
CA ALA A 145 5.36 4.46 16.44
C ALA A 145 6.57 3.74 15.84
N ASN A 146 6.38 2.50 15.41
CA ASN A 146 7.42 1.66 14.82
C ASN A 146 7.05 1.35 13.38
N GLU A 147 7.95 1.62 12.44
CA GLU A 147 7.87 1.09 11.08
C GLU A 147 8.58 -0.27 11.07
N LEU A 148 7.82 -1.33 10.83
CA LEU A 148 8.25 -2.72 10.90
C LEU A 148 8.23 -3.37 9.51
N GLU A 149 9.06 -4.39 9.37
CA GLU A 149 9.19 -5.16 8.14
C GLU A 149 8.77 -6.60 8.40
N ALA A 150 8.19 -7.24 7.39
CA ALA A 150 7.88 -8.65 7.44
C ALA A 150 8.20 -9.32 6.10
N SER A 151 8.47 -10.63 6.15
CA SER A 151 8.80 -11.41 4.96
C SER A 151 7.58 -11.53 4.05
N SER A 152 7.75 -11.20 2.77
CA SER A 152 6.68 -11.25 1.74
C SER A 152 5.99 -12.61 1.63
N ARG A 153 6.74 -13.71 1.78
CA ARG A 153 6.22 -15.06 1.55
C ARG A 153 5.14 -15.48 2.54
N ASN A 154 5.17 -14.90 3.75
CA ASN A 154 4.26 -15.25 4.85
C ASN A 154 3.64 -14.00 5.48
N TYR A 155 3.51 -12.90 4.72
CA TYR A 155 2.91 -11.69 5.26
C TYR A 155 1.41 -11.92 5.48
N ASN A 156 1.04 -12.12 6.74
CA ASN A 156 -0.34 -12.20 7.18
C ASN A 156 -0.50 -11.22 8.35
N PRO A 157 -1.17 -10.06 8.14
CA PRO A 157 -1.27 -9.04 9.19
C PRO A 157 -2.04 -9.55 10.41
N LEU A 158 -2.99 -10.48 10.24
CA LEU A 158 -3.73 -11.06 11.35
C LEU A 158 -2.81 -11.94 12.23
N SER A 159 -1.97 -12.78 11.62
CA SER A 159 -0.99 -13.59 12.35
C SER A 159 0.02 -12.71 13.08
N ILE A 160 0.59 -11.72 12.37
CA ILE A 160 1.57 -10.79 12.94
C ILE A 160 0.95 -10.03 14.12
N PHE A 161 -0.28 -9.54 13.96
CA PHE A 161 -0.95 -8.81 15.03
C PHE A 161 -1.30 -9.69 16.23
N ASN A 162 -1.69 -10.95 16.00
CA ASN A 162 -1.93 -11.90 17.09
C ASN A 162 -0.65 -12.17 17.90
N ASP A 163 0.51 -12.23 17.27
CA ASP A 163 1.80 -12.33 17.97
C ASP A 163 2.08 -11.06 18.80
N LEU A 164 1.80 -9.87 18.25
CA LEU A 164 1.92 -8.60 18.99
C LEU A 164 0.96 -8.53 20.19
N LYS A 165 -0.26 -9.05 20.05
CA LYS A 165 -1.23 -9.18 21.15
C LYS A 165 -0.71 -10.11 22.23
N LEU A 166 -0.15 -11.26 21.86
CA LEU A 166 0.42 -12.21 22.80
C LEU A 166 1.56 -11.57 23.62
N GLN A 167 2.48 -10.86 22.96
CA GLN A 167 3.56 -10.13 23.61
C GLN A 167 3.06 -9.02 24.55
N SER A 168 1.87 -8.48 24.28
CA SER A 168 1.23 -7.43 25.09
C SER A 168 0.29 -7.96 26.17
N ASN A 169 0.18 -9.29 26.35
CA ASN A 169 -0.80 -9.95 27.23
C ASN A 169 -2.28 -9.65 26.88
N LEU A 170 -2.57 -9.41 25.60
CA LEU A 170 -3.91 -9.11 25.07
C LEU A 170 -4.49 -10.25 24.22
N ALA A 171 -3.91 -11.46 24.30
CA ALA A 171 -4.35 -12.62 23.52
C ALA A 171 -5.80 -13.07 23.82
N HIS A 172 -6.32 -12.74 25.00
CA HIS A 172 -7.67 -13.08 25.44
C HIS A 172 -8.77 -12.17 24.85
N LEU A 173 -8.40 -11.06 24.23
CA LEU A 173 -9.33 -10.12 23.63
C LEU A 173 -9.47 -10.41 22.14
N GLU A 174 -10.55 -9.96 21.51
CA GLU A 174 -10.77 -10.13 20.07
C GLU A 174 -9.87 -9.17 19.26
N THR A 175 -9.54 -9.55 18.02
CA THR A 175 -8.84 -8.66 17.09
C THR A 175 -9.87 -7.92 16.26
N HIS A 176 -9.90 -6.60 16.38
CA HIS A 176 -10.75 -5.73 15.58
C HIS A 176 -9.97 -5.17 14.41
N ILE A 177 -10.62 -5.11 13.25
CA ILE A 177 -10.01 -4.65 12.00
C ILE A 177 -10.88 -3.56 11.42
N ARG A 178 -10.32 -2.36 11.29
CA ARG A 178 -11.03 -1.19 10.77
C ARG A 178 -10.47 -0.80 9.41
N LEU A 179 -11.36 -0.58 8.45
CA LEU A 179 -11.02 0.11 7.21
C LEU A 179 -10.88 1.60 7.51
N VAL A 180 -9.66 2.14 7.36
CA VAL A 180 -9.37 3.55 7.66
C VAL A 180 -9.63 4.41 6.43
N VAL A 181 -9.04 4.02 5.30
CA VAL A 181 -9.20 4.69 4.02
C VAL A 181 -9.17 3.67 2.90
N GLN A 182 -9.99 3.88 1.87
CA GLN A 182 -9.97 3.12 0.64
C GLN A 182 -9.67 4.04 -0.52
N LEU A 183 -8.57 3.78 -1.22
CA LEU A 183 -8.16 4.40 -2.47
C LEU A 183 -8.45 3.42 -3.63
N THR A 184 -8.23 3.86 -4.87
CA THR A 184 -8.47 3.03 -6.07
C THR A 184 -7.75 1.69 -6.02
N ASP A 185 -6.46 1.71 -5.66
CA ASP A 185 -5.57 0.54 -5.76
C ASP A 185 -5.14 -0.03 -4.40
N VAL A 186 -5.43 0.69 -3.32
CA VAL A 186 -5.00 0.33 -1.97
C VAL A 186 -6.06 0.74 -0.95
N ARG A 187 -6.28 -0.08 0.07
CA ARG A 187 -6.97 0.29 1.28
C ARG A 187 -6.06 0.16 2.50
N ILE A 188 -6.18 1.09 3.43
CA ILE A 188 -5.41 1.09 4.68
C ILE A 188 -6.29 0.49 5.77
N LEU A 189 -5.78 -0.56 6.40
CA LEU A 189 -6.44 -1.30 7.46
C LEU A 189 -5.72 -1.04 8.78
N ALA A 190 -6.49 -0.85 9.83
CA ALA A 190 -6.01 -0.77 11.21
C ALA A 190 -6.45 -2.04 11.96
N LEU A 191 -5.48 -2.76 12.52
CA LEU A 191 -5.70 -3.94 13.35
C LEU A 191 -5.38 -3.55 14.80
N GLY A 192 -6.33 -3.79 15.69
CA GLY A 192 -6.24 -3.42 17.08
C GLY A 192 -7.08 -4.31 17.99
N VAL A 193 -7.19 -3.89 19.24
CA VAL A 193 -8.02 -4.57 20.23
C VAL A 193 -8.85 -3.54 20.97
N LEU A 194 -10.11 -3.87 21.21
CA LEU A 194 -11.04 -3.09 22.00
C LEU A 194 -11.22 -3.70 23.38
N ASN A 195 -11.36 -2.86 24.39
CA ASN A 195 -11.64 -3.28 25.75
C ASN A 195 -12.34 -2.15 26.54
N ASN A 196 -12.91 -2.47 27.69
CA ASN A 196 -13.37 -1.50 28.68
C ASN A 196 -12.27 -1.28 29.74
N PRO A 197 -11.28 -0.40 29.49
CA PRO A 197 -10.12 -0.27 30.35
C PRO A 197 -10.53 0.24 31.73
N ARG A 198 -10.07 -0.44 32.79
CA ARG A 198 -10.25 0.00 34.18
C ARG A 198 -9.38 1.23 34.55
N GLY A 199 -8.47 1.64 33.67
CA GLY A 199 -7.58 2.78 33.91
C GLY A 199 -6.91 3.33 32.65
N ALA A 200 -6.43 4.57 32.73
CA ALA A 200 -5.93 5.30 31.56
C ALA A 200 -4.63 4.74 30.93
N PHE A 201 -3.90 3.89 31.66
CA PHE A 201 -2.58 3.38 31.24
C PHE A 201 -2.64 2.29 30.17
N THR A 202 -3.80 1.67 29.95
CA THR A 202 -3.99 0.65 28.90
C THR A 202 -4.46 1.25 27.58
N ILE A 203 -4.96 2.48 27.61
CA ILE A 203 -5.52 3.19 26.45
C ILE A 203 -4.39 3.59 25.50
N ASN A 204 -4.57 3.31 24.22
CA ASN A 204 -3.67 3.80 23.19
C ASN A 204 -4.17 5.14 22.63
N LYS A 205 -3.61 6.24 23.16
CA LYS A 205 -3.95 7.60 22.72
C LYS A 205 -3.63 7.85 21.25
N ASN A 206 -2.57 7.23 20.72
CA ASN A 206 -2.21 7.33 19.30
C ASN A 206 -3.23 6.61 18.41
N ALA A 207 -3.69 5.43 18.83
CA ALA A 207 -4.75 4.72 18.13
C ALA A 207 -6.04 5.55 18.09
N ARG A 208 -6.44 6.12 19.24
CA ARG A 208 -7.60 7.00 19.30
C ARG A 208 -7.42 8.21 18.39
N ALA A 209 -6.31 8.93 18.46
CA ALA A 209 -6.10 10.12 17.64
C ALA A 209 -5.99 9.82 16.13
N PHE A 210 -5.50 8.63 15.78
CA PHE A 210 -5.47 8.18 14.39
C PHE A 210 -6.87 7.80 13.89
N LEU A 211 -7.66 7.10 14.70
CA LEU A 211 -9.00 6.61 14.33
C LEU A 211 -10.14 7.62 14.59
N HIS A 212 -9.87 8.65 15.37
CA HIS A 212 -10.76 9.76 15.69
C HIS A 212 -9.96 11.06 15.65
N PRO A 213 -9.70 11.60 14.44
CA PRO A 213 -8.89 12.80 14.32
C PRO A 213 -9.55 14.03 14.96
N PRO A 214 -8.72 14.97 15.44
CA PRO A 214 -9.22 16.21 16.03
C PRO A 214 -10.11 16.97 15.04
N GLY A 215 -11.29 17.41 15.50
CA GLY A 215 -12.29 18.11 14.69
C GLY A 215 -13.39 17.23 14.08
N ILE A 216 -13.37 15.90 14.29
CA ILE A 216 -14.48 15.00 13.88
C ILE A 216 -15.54 14.83 14.96
N GLU A 217 -15.16 14.82 16.25
CA GLU A 217 -16.12 14.67 17.35
C GLU A 217 -17.11 15.86 17.33
N MET A 218 -18.39 15.60 17.07
CA MET A 218 -19.43 16.60 17.25
C MET A 218 -19.43 16.99 18.73
N TYR A 219 -19.25 18.27 19.02
CA TYR A 219 -19.80 18.83 20.25
C TYR A 219 -21.32 18.65 20.13
N SER A 220 -21.83 17.51 20.57
CA SER A 220 -23.21 17.46 21.01
C SER A 220 -23.25 18.40 22.20
N ASP A 221 -23.62 19.66 21.95
CA ASP A 221 -23.93 20.61 22.99
C ASP A 221 -24.80 19.89 24.01
N GLN A 222 -24.41 20.03 25.28
CA GLN A 222 -25.17 19.59 26.43
C GLN A 222 -26.53 20.29 26.44
N VAL A 223 -27.49 19.77 25.67
CA VAL A 223 -28.91 20.08 25.84
C VAL A 223 -29.45 18.99 26.74
N SER A 224 -29.16 19.08 28.05
CA SER A 224 -29.96 18.54 29.16
C SER A 224 -29.27 18.74 30.52
N SER A 225 -29.26 19.97 31.02
CA SER A 225 -29.31 20.19 32.46
C SER A 225 -29.85 21.59 32.74
N GLY A 226 -31.17 21.65 32.95
CA GLY A 226 -31.80 22.81 33.54
C GLY A 226 -31.29 23.04 34.96
N GLY A 227 -31.14 24.32 35.31
CA GLY A 227 -31.23 24.81 36.69
C GLY A 227 -29.93 24.92 37.48
N SER A 228 -29.25 26.06 37.37
CA SER A 228 -29.03 27.02 38.50
C SER A 228 -27.92 28.03 38.18
N PRO A 229 -28.09 29.34 38.47
CA PRO A 229 -27.05 30.33 38.25
C PRO A 229 -26.16 30.42 39.49
N GLY A 230 -24.90 30.02 39.38
CA GLY A 230 -23.97 30.10 40.50
C GLY A 230 -22.52 29.91 40.12
N THR A 231 -21.80 31.03 40.16
CA THR A 231 -20.36 31.13 40.42
C THR A 231 -19.39 30.94 39.24
N ALA A 232 -18.66 32.02 38.96
CA ALA A 232 -17.69 32.16 37.90
C ALA A 232 -16.50 31.18 38.03
N SER A 233 -16.30 30.35 37.01
CA SER A 233 -15.08 29.56 36.84
C SER A 233 -14.27 30.07 35.66
N SER A 234 -13.02 30.44 35.97
CA SER A 234 -11.83 30.50 35.11
C SER A 234 -12.01 30.13 33.63
N LYS A 235 -11.83 31.13 32.77
CA LYS A 235 -11.60 30.99 31.32
C LYS A 235 -10.39 30.07 31.06
N SER A 236 -10.62 28.78 30.79
CA SER A 236 -9.62 27.92 30.15
C SER A 236 -9.49 28.34 28.69
N LYS A 237 -8.52 29.22 28.43
CA LYS A 237 -8.08 29.57 27.09
C LYS A 237 -7.38 28.37 26.44
N SER A 238 -7.77 28.11 25.19
CA SER A 238 -7.13 27.27 24.14
C SER A 238 -7.76 25.91 23.84
N GLY A 239 -9.06 25.91 23.52
CA GLY A 239 -9.60 24.90 22.61
C GLY A 239 -9.32 25.35 21.18
N TYR A 240 -8.35 24.75 20.51
CA TYR A 240 -8.23 24.91 19.06
C TYR A 240 -9.52 24.37 18.43
N SER A 241 -10.35 25.28 17.91
CA SER A 241 -11.48 24.97 17.05
C SER A 241 -10.92 24.47 15.73
N TYR A 242 -10.62 23.18 15.64
CA TYR A 242 -10.30 22.57 14.35
C TYR A 242 -11.57 22.59 13.51
N GLU A 243 -11.51 23.27 12.36
CA GLU A 243 -12.56 23.23 11.37
C GLU A 243 -12.74 21.78 10.92
N ARG A 244 -13.99 21.29 10.92
CA ARG A 244 -14.32 19.91 10.57
C ARG A 244 -13.70 19.59 9.22
N LEU A 245 -12.79 18.62 9.17
CA LEU A 245 -12.22 18.11 7.92
C LEU A 245 -13.34 17.42 7.13
N THR A 246 -14.07 18.19 6.32
CA THR A 246 -15.05 17.67 5.37
C THR A 246 -14.34 16.97 4.22
N HIS A 247 -13.15 17.44 3.87
CA HIS A 247 -12.24 16.82 2.90
C HIS A 247 -10.80 17.08 3.37
N PRO A 248 -10.00 16.07 3.74
CA PRO A 248 -8.58 16.30 3.98
C PRO A 248 -7.97 16.76 2.66
N LEU A 249 -7.53 18.03 2.63
CA LEU A 249 -6.77 18.57 1.51
C LEU A 249 -5.40 17.87 1.54
N PRO A 250 -4.94 17.30 0.41
CA PRO A 250 -3.62 16.70 0.36
C PRO A 250 -2.55 17.73 0.74
N ALA A 251 -1.48 17.27 1.37
CA ALA A 251 -0.27 18.09 1.50
C ALA A 251 0.12 18.60 0.08
N PRO A 252 0.60 19.85 -0.07
CA PRO A 252 0.89 20.41 -1.39
C PRO A 252 1.82 19.55 -2.25
N SER A 253 2.71 18.78 -1.61
CA SER A 253 3.62 17.82 -2.26
C SER A 253 2.93 16.60 -2.88
N HIS A 254 1.66 16.35 -2.59
CA HIS A 254 0.87 15.20 -3.04
C HIS A 254 -0.48 15.64 -3.63
N ALA A 255 -0.57 16.88 -4.14
CA ALA A 255 -1.79 17.43 -4.73
C ALA A 255 -2.33 16.63 -5.95
N ALA A 256 -1.46 15.83 -6.59
CA ALA A 256 -1.81 14.96 -7.71
C ALA A 256 -2.16 13.52 -7.29
N TYR A 257 -2.14 13.19 -6.00
CA TYR A 257 -2.59 11.90 -5.48
C TYR A 257 -4.12 11.88 -5.50
N PRO A 258 -4.80 10.80 -5.95
CA PRO A 258 -6.21 10.85 -6.28
C PRO A 258 -7.07 10.89 -5.01
N PHE A 259 -7.28 12.08 -4.46
CA PHE A 259 -8.25 12.37 -3.40
C PHE A 259 -9.60 12.83 -3.96
N TYR A 260 -9.80 12.73 -5.28
CA TYR A 260 -11.15 12.67 -5.83
C TYR A 260 -11.60 11.21 -5.77
N THR A 261 -12.54 10.89 -4.88
CA THR A 261 -13.40 9.70 -4.98
C THR A 261 -14.68 10.12 -5.69
N PRO A 262 -14.73 10.20 -7.03
CA PRO A 262 -15.99 10.39 -7.74
C PRO A 262 -16.95 9.29 -7.34
N GLY A 263 -18.16 9.65 -6.89
CA GLY A 263 -19.23 8.70 -6.62
C GLY A 263 -19.56 8.42 -5.15
N GLY A 264 -19.04 9.19 -4.18
CA GLY A 264 -19.51 9.11 -2.79
C GLY A 264 -19.17 7.82 -2.04
N GLY A 265 -18.24 7.03 -2.57
CA GLY A 265 -17.73 5.80 -1.94
C GLY A 265 -16.63 6.02 -0.90
N ASP A 266 -16.41 7.26 -0.46
CA ASP A 266 -15.46 7.56 0.60
C ASP A 266 -15.99 7.00 1.93
N LYS A 267 -15.42 5.87 2.35
CA LYS A 267 -15.80 5.16 3.56
C LYS A 267 -14.98 5.59 4.80
N ARG A 268 -14.17 6.65 4.68
CA ARG A 268 -13.43 7.20 5.83
C ARG A 268 -14.42 7.62 6.92
N TRP A 269 -14.24 7.12 8.13
CA TRP A 269 -15.06 7.48 9.29
C TRP A 269 -16.56 7.12 9.15
N LEU A 270 -16.90 6.02 8.46
CA LEU A 270 -18.30 5.58 8.24
C LEU A 270 -19.13 5.37 9.51
N THR A 271 -18.47 5.30 10.64
CA THR A 271 -19.09 5.33 11.95
C THR A 271 -18.74 6.70 12.51
N VAL A 272 -19.78 7.52 12.72
CA VAL A 272 -19.70 8.82 13.41
C VAL A 272 -20.66 8.72 14.58
N GLY A 273 -20.15 8.25 15.71
CA GLY A 273 -20.82 8.33 17.00
C GLY A 273 -19.82 8.27 18.14
N THR A 274 -19.99 9.13 19.16
CA THR A 274 -19.27 9.06 20.44
C THR A 274 -19.52 7.75 21.22
N LEU A 275 -20.48 6.95 20.75
CA LEU A 275 -20.87 5.61 21.21
C LEU A 275 -20.25 4.46 20.39
N GLU A 276 -19.33 4.76 19.47
CA GLU A 276 -18.55 3.73 18.80
C GLU A 276 -17.90 2.79 19.81
N GLU A 277 -17.84 1.51 19.44
CA GLU A 277 -17.21 0.44 20.23
C GLU A 277 -17.98 0.07 21.50
N GLU A 278 -19.28 0.40 21.60
CA GLU A 278 -20.10 0.08 22.78
C GLU A 278 -19.51 0.64 24.09
N GLY A 279 -18.78 1.76 23.99
CA GLY A 279 -18.05 2.37 25.11
C GLY A 279 -16.66 1.77 25.37
N GLN A 280 -16.23 0.81 24.56
CA GLN A 280 -14.86 0.27 24.59
C GLN A 280 -13.87 1.28 23.99
N GLN A 281 -12.59 1.00 24.20
CA GLN A 281 -11.48 1.83 23.74
C GLN A 281 -10.36 0.96 23.20
N TRP A 282 -9.65 1.48 22.20
CA TRP A 282 -8.42 0.85 21.70
C TRP A 282 -7.35 0.72 22.77
N VAL A 283 -6.94 -0.52 23.04
CA VAL A 283 -5.87 -0.86 23.99
C VAL A 283 -4.71 -1.58 23.28
N GLY A 284 -3.51 -1.47 23.84
CA GLY A 284 -2.31 -2.11 23.27
C GLY A 284 -1.73 -1.37 22.07
N GLY A 285 -1.06 -2.07 21.16
CA GLY A 285 -0.57 -1.50 19.90
C GLY A 285 -1.66 -1.52 18.82
N LEU A 286 -1.65 -0.52 17.92
CA LEU A 286 -2.48 -0.51 16.72
C LEU A 286 -1.59 -0.73 15.50
N MET A 287 -1.79 -1.82 14.78
CA MET A 287 -1.05 -2.14 13.55
C MET A 287 -1.76 -1.54 12.34
N LEU A 288 -1.02 -0.84 11.48
CA LEU A 288 -1.48 -0.24 10.24
C LEU A 288 -0.83 -0.95 9.06
N THR A 289 -1.64 -1.41 8.11
CA THR A 289 -1.17 -2.09 6.90
C THR A 289 -1.92 -1.61 5.66
N ALA A 290 -1.23 -1.63 4.52
CA ALA A 290 -1.81 -1.34 3.22
C ALA A 290 -2.16 -2.65 2.52
N GLN A 291 -3.43 -2.84 2.18
CA GLN A 291 -3.91 -3.97 1.40
C GLN A 291 -4.24 -3.51 -0.02
N ILE A 292 -3.76 -4.24 -1.02
CA ILE A 292 -4.00 -3.93 -2.43
C ILE A 292 -5.45 -4.26 -2.76
N THR A 293 -6.18 -3.32 -3.36
CA THR A 293 -7.55 -3.54 -3.80
C THR A 293 -7.57 -4.21 -5.17
N SER A 294 -8.60 -5.00 -5.41
CA SER A 294 -8.90 -5.58 -6.72
C SER A 294 -10.41 -5.75 -6.89
N SER A 295 -10.86 -6.08 -8.10
CA SER A 295 -12.28 -6.38 -8.37
C SER A 295 -12.86 -7.45 -7.45
N GLN A 296 -12.01 -8.33 -6.88
CA GLN A 296 -12.42 -9.34 -5.91
C GLN A 296 -12.54 -8.80 -4.48
N THR A 297 -11.83 -7.73 -4.13
CA THR A 297 -11.85 -7.19 -2.75
C THR A 297 -13.17 -6.51 -2.38
N SER A 298 -13.90 -6.00 -3.37
CA SER A 298 -15.23 -5.39 -3.21
C SER A 298 -16.36 -6.41 -3.13
N MET A 299 -16.12 -7.67 -3.52
CA MET A 299 -17.12 -8.72 -3.40
C MET A 299 -17.30 -9.11 -1.92
N PRO A 300 -18.54 -9.17 -1.40
CA PRO A 300 -18.81 -9.77 -0.10
C PRO A 300 -18.30 -11.21 -0.10
N TRP A 301 -17.68 -11.65 1.01
CA TRP A 301 -17.24 -13.04 1.14
C TRP A 301 -18.29 -13.80 1.94
N GLY A 302 -18.97 -14.73 1.27
CA GLY A 302 -19.93 -15.66 1.88
C GLY A 302 -21.37 -15.15 2.02
N ASP A 303 -22.30 -16.11 2.21
CA ASP A 303 -23.73 -15.87 2.48
C ASP A 303 -24.01 -15.65 3.99
N GLY A 304 -22.95 -15.48 4.79
CA GLY A 304 -23.04 -15.29 6.25
C GLY A 304 -23.33 -13.85 6.65
N PRO A 305 -23.66 -13.59 7.93
CA PRO A 305 -23.76 -12.23 8.44
C PRO A 305 -22.42 -11.51 8.25
N PHE A 306 -22.45 -10.24 7.83
CA PHE A 306 -21.26 -9.43 7.64
C PHE A 306 -20.39 -9.44 8.91
N LEU A 307 -19.28 -10.19 8.88
CA LEU A 307 -18.24 -10.09 9.90
C LEU A 307 -17.39 -8.89 9.52
N GLN A 308 -17.89 -7.68 9.83
CA GLN A 308 -17.38 -6.39 9.35
C GLN A 308 -15.84 -6.28 9.44
N ASP A 309 -15.22 -6.93 10.43
CA ASP A 309 -13.79 -6.86 10.70
C ASP A 309 -12.99 -7.94 9.94
N LEU A 310 -13.30 -9.23 10.14
CA LEU A 310 -12.56 -10.35 9.56
C LEU A 310 -12.66 -10.39 8.04
N ASP A 311 -13.79 -9.95 7.47
CA ASP A 311 -13.97 -9.84 6.04
C ASP A 311 -12.94 -8.87 5.42
N LEU A 312 -12.34 -7.95 6.16
CA LEU A 312 -11.33 -7.05 5.56
C LEU A 312 -10.01 -7.76 5.25
N VAL A 313 -9.70 -8.89 5.87
CA VAL A 313 -8.42 -9.60 5.67
C VAL A 313 -8.58 -11.04 5.20
N VAL A 314 -9.74 -11.66 5.43
CA VAL A 314 -10.09 -13.00 4.95
C VAL A 314 -10.92 -12.83 3.68
N GLY A 315 -10.42 -13.35 2.55
CA GLY A 315 -11.05 -13.04 1.28
C GLY A 315 -10.27 -13.42 0.02
N PHE A 316 -10.98 -13.60 -1.10
CA PHE A 316 -10.38 -13.74 -2.42
C PHE A 316 -9.81 -12.36 -2.77
N GLY A 317 -8.53 -12.32 -3.14
CA GLY A 317 -7.84 -11.07 -3.40
C GLY A 317 -7.55 -10.21 -2.15
N ARG A 318 -7.85 -10.68 -0.91
CA ARG A 318 -7.56 -9.96 0.34
C ARG A 318 -6.23 -10.38 1.00
N SER A 319 -5.49 -11.28 0.36
CA SER A 319 -4.16 -11.71 0.82
C SER A 319 -3.00 -10.90 0.24
N GLN A 320 -3.30 -9.78 -0.45
CA GLN A 320 -2.30 -8.98 -1.14
C GLN A 320 -2.08 -7.67 -0.40
N TYR A 321 -0.84 -7.43 0.02
CA TYR A 321 -0.47 -6.27 0.83
C TYR A 321 0.68 -5.51 0.17
N ALA A 322 0.75 -4.23 0.48
CA ALA A 322 1.79 -3.32 0.04
C ALA A 322 2.49 -2.70 1.25
N SER A 323 3.62 -2.05 0.99
CA SER A 323 4.36 -1.33 2.01
C SER A 323 3.58 -0.11 2.50
N PHE A 324 3.48 0.02 3.82
CA PHE A 324 2.96 1.20 4.51
C PHE A 324 4.05 1.77 5.44
N THR A 325 4.47 3.00 5.17
CA THR A 325 5.62 3.68 5.80
C THR A 325 5.22 4.97 6.50
N PHE A 326 6.16 5.61 7.21
CA PHE A 326 5.86 6.89 7.88
C PHE A 326 5.48 8.01 6.91
N ALA A 327 5.99 8.00 5.69
CA ALA A 327 5.61 8.97 4.67
C ALA A 327 4.13 8.81 4.28
N ASP A 328 3.66 7.57 4.18
CA ASP A 328 2.26 7.26 3.88
C ASP A 328 1.36 7.66 5.06
N LEU A 329 1.79 7.39 6.30
CA LEU A 329 1.09 7.84 7.50
C LEU A 329 0.98 9.38 7.56
N ASP A 330 2.07 10.10 7.27
CA ASP A 330 2.07 11.58 7.23
C ASP A 330 1.14 12.13 6.15
N CYS A 331 1.01 11.41 5.03
CA CYS A 331 0.12 11.79 3.94
C CYS A 331 -1.36 11.64 4.34
N ILE A 332 -1.73 10.51 4.95
CA ILE A 332 -3.14 10.22 5.27
C ILE A 332 -3.61 10.76 6.63
N ALA A 333 -2.68 10.99 7.55
CA ALA A 333 -2.95 11.44 8.92
C ALA A 333 -1.88 12.43 9.41
N PRO A 334 -1.78 13.62 8.80
CA PRO A 334 -0.70 14.58 9.06
C PRO A 334 -0.62 15.04 10.52
N TRP A 335 -1.74 15.07 11.25
CA TRP A 335 -1.77 15.40 12.69
C TRP A 335 -0.98 14.41 13.55
N MET A 336 -0.79 13.17 13.08
CA MET A 336 0.01 12.17 13.80
C MET A 336 1.49 12.54 13.87
N LYS A 337 1.97 13.46 13.02
CA LYS A 337 3.36 13.93 13.05
C LYS A 337 3.73 14.64 14.35
N GLU A 338 2.79 15.37 14.93
CA GLU A 338 2.97 16.08 16.20
C GLU A 338 2.65 15.19 17.40
N LEU A 339 1.74 14.23 17.24
CA LEU A 339 1.30 13.34 18.32
C LEU A 339 2.25 12.16 18.57
N VAL A 340 2.88 11.64 17.52
CA VAL A 340 3.87 10.56 17.67
C VAL A 340 5.17 11.14 18.20
N THR A 341 5.44 10.90 19.48
CA THR A 341 6.60 11.46 20.19
C THR A 341 7.94 10.89 19.71
N LYS A 342 7.93 9.63 19.22
CA LYS A 342 9.13 8.93 18.76
C LYS A 342 8.81 8.01 17.58
N ARG A 343 9.51 8.20 16.46
CA ARG A 343 9.46 7.30 15.29
C ARG A 343 10.65 6.36 15.30
N ILE A 344 10.36 5.07 15.25
CA ILE A 344 11.36 4.01 15.33
C ILE A 344 11.33 3.21 14.03
N PHE A 345 12.50 2.97 13.44
CA PHE A 345 12.64 2.09 12.28
C PHE A 345 13.10 0.71 12.76
N GLY A 346 12.21 -0.29 12.73
CA GLY A 346 12.42 -1.63 13.28
C GLY A 346 11.70 -1.88 14.62
N PRO A 347 11.91 -3.07 15.22
CA PRO A 347 11.15 -3.55 16.39
C PRO A 347 11.23 -2.69 17.65
N GLY A 348 12.14 -1.71 17.69
CA GLY A 348 12.45 -0.96 18.91
C GLY A 348 13.26 -1.82 19.88
N LEU A 349 14.10 -1.15 20.68
CA LEU A 349 14.78 -1.73 21.84
C LEU A 349 14.02 -1.31 23.11
#